data_AF-A0A1I4FIX0-F1
#
_entry.id   AF-A0A1I4FIX0-F1
#
_cell.length_a   1.000
_cell.length_b   1.000
_cell.length_c   1.000
_cell.angle_alpha   90.00
_cell.angle_beta   90.00
_cell.angle_gamma   90.00
#
_symmetry.space_group_name_H-M   'P 1'
#
loop_
_entity.id
_entity.type
_entity.pdbx_description
1 polymer ?
#
loop_
_entity_poly.entity_id
_entity_poly.type
_entity_poly.pdbx_seq_one_letter_code
_entity_poly.pdbx_strand_id
1 'polypeptide(L)'
;MAQMMNPAIERALTQAAQMTDHSTSAGAGQPLAFLTRPSDAVIDRIMNETQAKPLALGLKQQLTQAMARLRGLIEPEERRAQMRLVADLQTRLGLEMNVMQKYG
;
A
#
# COMPACT_ATOMS: atom_id res chain seq x y z
N MET A 1 -3.82 -10.50 43.75
CA MET A 1 -5.26 -10.81 43.70
C MET A 1 -5.58 -11.20 42.27
N ALA A 2 -5.81 -12.50 42.05
CA ALA A 2 -5.97 -13.09 40.72
C ALA A 2 -7.23 -12.53 40.06
N GLN A 3 -7.05 -11.92 38.89
CA GLN A 3 -8.14 -11.38 38.10
C GLN A 3 -9.04 -12.54 37.69
N MET A 4 -10.27 -12.54 38.22
CA MET A 4 -11.30 -13.52 37.94
C MET A 4 -11.58 -13.50 36.44
N MET A 5 -10.93 -14.41 35.71
CA MET A 5 -11.09 -14.57 34.27
C MET A 5 -12.57 -14.89 34.03
N ASN A 6 -13.23 -14.12 33.16
CA ASN A 6 -14.63 -14.30 32.87
C ASN A 6 -14.85 -15.74 32.32
N PRO A 7 -15.73 -16.56 32.92
CA PRO A 7 -15.92 -17.97 32.53
C PRO A 7 -16.41 -18.13 31.07
N ALA A 8 -16.90 -17.06 30.45
CA ALA A 8 -17.19 -17.04 29.01
C ALA A 8 -15.91 -17.04 28.16
N ILE A 9 -14.85 -16.36 28.61
CA ILE A 9 -13.55 -16.29 27.92
C ILE A 9 -12.84 -17.64 28.03
N GLU A 10 -12.87 -18.26 29.22
CA GLU A 10 -12.30 -19.60 29.39
C GLU A 10 -13.00 -20.64 28.52
N ARG A 11 -14.35 -20.60 28.45
CA ARG A 11 -15.10 -21.50 27.56
C ARG A 11 -14.77 -21.27 26.08
N ALA A 12 -14.65 -20.02 25.64
CA ALA A 12 -14.29 -19.68 24.28
C ALA A 12 -12.87 -20.16 23.92
N LEU A 13 -11.91 -20.02 24.84
CA LEU A 13 -10.55 -20.53 24.67
C LEU A 13 -10.51 -22.05 24.64
N THR A 14 -11.27 -22.74 25.51
CA THR A 14 -11.33 -24.21 25.49
C THR A 14 -12.03 -24.74 24.24
N GLN A 15 -13.07 -24.05 23.74
CA GLN A 15 -13.71 -24.42 22.47
C GLN A 15 -12.76 -24.22 21.30
N ALA A 16 -12.04 -23.09 21.25
CA ALA A 16 -11.04 -22.85 20.22
C ALA A 16 -9.91 -23.90 20.27
N ALA A 17 -9.45 -24.28 21.46
CA ALA A 17 -8.44 -25.31 21.65
C ALA A 17 -8.91 -26.73 21.27
N GLN A 18 -10.22 -27.01 21.42
CA GLN A 18 -10.82 -28.28 20.98
C GLN A 18 -11.10 -28.31 19.47
N MET A 19 -11.34 -27.15 18.84
CA MET A 19 -11.50 -27.04 17.38
C MET A 19 -10.16 -27.10 16.64
N THR A 20 -9.05 -26.86 17.35
CA THR A 20 -7.70 -27.07 16.83
C THR A 20 -7.27 -28.54 16.90
N ASP A 21 -8.03 -29.42 16.25
CA ASP A 21 -7.45 -30.60 15.63
C ASP A 21 -6.62 -30.12 14.43
N HIS A 22 -5.38 -29.71 14.69
CA HIS A 22 -4.43 -29.31 13.66
C HIS A 22 -3.80 -30.51 12.93
N SER A 23 -4.35 -31.71 13.08
CA SER A 23 -3.93 -32.85 12.27
C SER A 23 -4.73 -32.89 10.96
N THR A 24 -4.06 -32.58 9.85
CA THR A 24 -4.48 -32.92 8.47
C THR A 24 -5.61 -32.12 7.80
N SER A 25 -5.88 -30.86 8.15
CA SER A 25 -6.59 -29.99 7.18
C SER A 25 -5.63 -29.64 6.04
N ALA A 26 -5.86 -30.21 4.85
CA ALA A 26 -5.10 -29.90 3.64
C ALA A 26 -5.13 -28.38 3.37
N GLY A 27 -4.07 -27.67 3.78
CA GLY A 27 -4.02 -26.20 3.74
C GLY A 27 -3.45 -25.52 4.98
N ALA A 28 -3.20 -26.25 6.08
CA ALA A 28 -2.55 -25.66 7.26
C ALA A 28 -1.13 -25.17 6.90
N GLY A 29 -0.90 -23.86 6.98
CA GLY A 29 0.34 -23.19 6.58
C GLY A 29 0.39 -22.71 5.13
N GLN A 30 -0.64 -22.99 4.31
CA GLN A 30 -0.77 -22.38 2.99
C GLN A 30 -1.21 -20.91 3.14
N PRO A 31 -0.64 -19.98 2.36
CA PRO A 31 -1.14 -18.61 2.32
C PRO A 31 -2.62 -18.62 1.94
N LEU A 32 -3.43 -17.81 2.62
CA LEU A 32 -4.85 -17.68 2.31
C LEU A 32 -5.01 -17.25 0.85
N ALA A 33 -5.77 -18.01 0.05
CA ALA A 33 -5.85 -17.86 -1.41
C ALA A 33 -6.44 -16.51 -1.89
N PHE A 34 -7.01 -15.71 -0.99
CA PHE A 34 -7.45 -14.35 -1.28
C PHE A 34 -6.31 -13.32 -1.12
N LEU A 35 -5.29 -13.61 -0.32
CA LEU A 35 -4.10 -12.74 -0.17
C LEU A 35 -3.13 -12.86 -1.33
N THR A 36 -3.31 -13.84 -2.23
CA THR A 36 -2.47 -14.04 -3.42
C THR A 36 -2.94 -13.26 -4.65
N ARG A 37 -4.09 -12.56 -4.57
CA ARG A 37 -4.62 -11.74 -5.67
C ARG A 37 -4.40 -10.25 -5.37
N PRO A 38 -3.69 -9.51 -6.24
CA PRO A 38 -3.48 -8.06 -6.07
C PRO A 38 -4.80 -7.28 -5.92
N SER A 39 -5.89 -7.76 -6.53
CA SER A 39 -7.22 -7.14 -6.45
C SER A 39 -7.87 -7.15 -5.06
N ASP A 40 -7.35 -7.94 -4.11
CA ASP A 40 -7.77 -7.97 -2.71
C ASP A 40 -6.86 -7.13 -1.81
N ALA A 41 -5.97 -6.31 -2.38
CA ALA A 41 -5.19 -5.35 -1.63
C ALA A 41 -6.15 -4.40 -0.89
N VAL A 42 -6.17 -4.52 0.44
CA VAL A 42 -6.95 -3.67 1.36
C VAL A 42 -6.74 -2.18 1.03
N ILE A 43 -5.55 -1.83 0.54
CA ILE A 43 -5.16 -0.50 0.07
C ILE A 43 -6.07 0.00 -1.07
N ASP A 44 -6.32 -0.79 -2.11
CA ASP A 44 -7.15 -0.39 -3.25
C ASP A 44 -8.62 -0.22 -2.86
N ARG A 45 -9.12 -1.09 -1.97
CA ARG A 45 -10.47 -0.94 -1.40
C ARG A 45 -10.58 0.35 -0.58
N ILE A 46 -9.61 0.63 0.31
CA ILE A 46 -9.58 1.86 1.12
C ILE A 46 -9.48 3.11 0.23
N MET A 47 -8.65 3.10 -0.81
CA MET A 47 -8.50 4.22 -1.74
C MET A 47 -9.82 4.51 -2.49
N ASN A 48 -10.51 3.46 -2.94
CA ASN A 48 -11.80 3.59 -3.60
C ASN A 48 -12.90 4.08 -2.64
N GLU A 49 -12.93 3.57 -1.41
CA GLU A 49 -13.90 3.97 -0.38
C GLU A 49 -13.70 5.42 0.07
N THR A 50 -12.45 5.89 0.13
CA THR A 50 -12.12 7.26 0.56
C THR A 50 -12.14 8.28 -0.59
N GLN A 51 -12.39 7.86 -1.83
CA GLN A 51 -12.18 8.66 -3.05
C GLN A 51 -10.80 9.33 -3.12
N ALA A 52 -9.81 8.77 -2.42
CA ALA A 52 -8.46 9.33 -2.39
C ALA A 52 -7.77 9.06 -3.73
N LYS A 53 -7.28 10.11 -4.38
CA LYS A 53 -6.50 9.94 -5.62
C LYS A 53 -5.12 9.36 -5.28
N PRO A 54 -4.63 8.35 -6.03
CA PRO A 54 -3.28 7.83 -5.82
C PRO A 54 -2.24 8.94 -5.93
N LEU A 55 -1.30 9.00 -4.99
CA LEU A 55 -0.20 9.98 -4.97
C LEU A 55 0.56 10.02 -6.31
N ALA A 56 0.72 8.84 -6.94
CA ALA A 56 1.32 8.70 -8.26
C ALA A 56 0.62 9.54 -9.35
N LEU A 57 -0.71 9.70 -9.29
CA LEU A 57 -1.44 10.55 -10.25
C LEU A 57 -1.11 12.02 -10.07
N GLY A 58 -1.02 12.50 -8.83
CA GLY A 58 -0.62 13.86 -8.50
C GLY A 58 0.81 14.15 -8.96
N LEU A 59 1.74 13.22 -8.69
CA LEU A 59 3.14 13.31 -9.15
C LEU A 59 3.25 13.32 -10.68
N LYS A 60 2.45 12.51 -11.39
CA LYS A 60 2.39 12.55 -12.86
C LYS A 60 1.95 13.92 -13.39
N GLN A 61 0.90 14.50 -12.81
CA GLN A 61 0.43 15.83 -13.21
C GLN A 61 1.49 16.91 -12.97
N GLN A 62 2.14 16.89 -11.81
CA GLN A 62 3.23 17.81 -11.48
C GLN A 62 4.41 17.64 -12.45
N LEU A 63 4.77 16.41 -12.78
CA LEU A 63 5.83 16.12 -13.74
C LEU A 63 5.50 16.66 -15.13
N THR A 64 4.27 16.44 -15.62
CA THR A 64 3.83 16.97 -16.92
C THR A 64 3.91 18.50 -16.94
N GLN A 65 3.43 19.16 -15.89
CA GLN A 65 3.52 20.62 -15.77
C GLN A 65 4.96 21.11 -15.72
N ALA A 66 5.82 20.42 -14.97
CA ALA A 66 7.23 20.76 -14.84
C ALA A 66 7.99 20.60 -16.17
N MET A 67 7.70 19.55 -16.93
CA MET A 67 8.26 19.34 -18.27
C MET A 67 7.75 20.38 -19.27
N ALA A 68 6.47 20.78 -19.19
CA ALA A 68 5.92 21.84 -20.03
C ALA A 68 6.61 23.18 -19.76
N ARG A 69 6.82 23.54 -18.48
CA ARG A 69 7.58 24.74 -18.09
C ARG A 69 9.02 24.69 -18.60
N LEU A 70 9.69 23.54 -18.48
CA LEU A 70 11.08 23.37 -18.95
C LEU A 70 11.25 23.70 -20.45
N ARG A 71 10.23 23.43 -21.28
CA ARG A 71 10.27 23.75 -22.72
C ARG A 71 10.25 25.25 -23.01
N GLY A 72 9.69 26.06 -22.11
CA GLY A 72 9.61 27.51 -22.26
C GLY A 72 10.78 28.28 -21.65
N LEU A 73 11.68 27.61 -20.91
CA LEU A 73 12.81 28.26 -20.26
C LEU A 73 14.02 28.33 -21.19
N ILE A 74 14.52 29.56 -21.38
CA ILE A 74 15.69 29.88 -22.20
C ILE A 74 16.91 30.10 -21.29
N GLU A 75 16.70 30.74 -20.14
CA GLU A 75 17.75 31.06 -19.18
C GLU A 75 18.40 29.78 -18.63
N PRO A 76 19.73 29.64 -18.72
CA PRO A 76 20.42 28.38 -18.43
C PRO A 76 20.32 27.96 -16.95
N GLU A 77 20.40 28.91 -16.03
CA GLU A 77 20.29 28.64 -14.59
C GLU A 77 18.87 28.22 -14.20
N GLU A 78 17.85 28.92 -14.70
CA GLU A 78 16.44 28.58 -14.48
C GLU A 78 16.10 27.22 -15.08
N ARG A 79 16.61 26.95 -16.29
CA ARG A 79 16.43 25.67 -16.96
C ARG A 79 17.08 24.53 -16.17
N ARG A 80 18.26 24.74 -15.59
CA ARG A 80 18.95 23.75 -14.74
C ARG A 80 18.18 23.48 -13.44
N ALA A 81 17.69 24.52 -12.79
CA ALA A 81 16.84 24.40 -11.60
C ALA A 81 15.56 23.60 -11.92
N GLN A 82 14.93 23.90 -13.05
CA GLN A 82 13.74 23.20 -13.51
C GLN A 82 14.01 21.73 -13.87
N MET A 83 15.16 21.43 -14.49
CA MET A 83 15.59 20.04 -14.74
C MET A 83 15.79 19.27 -13.44
N ARG A 84 16.35 19.89 -12.40
CA ARG A 84 16.51 19.26 -11.07
C ARG A 84 15.16 18.92 -10.46
N LEU A 85 14.18 19.81 -10.57
CA LEU A 85 12.81 19.56 -10.10
C LEU A 85 12.15 18.42 -10.88
N VAL A 86 12.32 18.36 -12.20
CA VAL A 86 11.84 17.24 -13.02
C VAL A 86 12.45 15.91 -12.58
N ALA A 87 13.77 15.88 -12.32
CA ALA A 87 14.46 14.68 -11.86
C ALA A 87 13.93 14.20 -10.49
N ASP A 88 13.75 15.11 -9.53
CA ASP A 88 13.20 14.78 -8.20
C ASP A 88 11.77 14.21 -8.31
N LEU A 89 10.90 14.83 -9.12
CA LEU A 89 9.55 14.33 -9.37
C LEU A 89 9.54 12.94 -10.03
N GLN A 90 10.46 12.67 -10.95
CA GLN A 90 10.61 11.34 -11.56
C GLN A 90 11.04 10.28 -10.54
N THR A 91 12.00 10.61 -9.68
CA THR A 91 12.47 9.69 -8.62
C THR A 91 11.33 9.37 -7.66
N ARG A 92 10.60 10.38 -7.17
CA ARG A 92 9.45 10.17 -6.29
C ARG A 92 8.36 9.33 -6.95
N LEU A 93 8.03 9.61 -8.21
CA LEU A 93 7.06 8.80 -8.95
C LEU A 93 7.52 7.34 -9.08
N GLY A 94 8.81 7.10 -9.35
CA GLY A 94 9.36 5.75 -9.41
C GLY A 94 9.26 4.99 -8.08
N LEU A 95 9.51 5.68 -6.96
CA LEU A 95 9.34 5.10 -5.62
C LEU A 95 7.88 4.74 -5.35
N GLU A 96 6.94 5.65 -5.61
CA GLU A 96 5.50 5.39 -5.43
C GLU A 96 5.02 4.22 -6.29
N MET A 97 5.45 4.15 -7.56
CA MET A 97 5.10 3.03 -8.43
C MET A 97 5.69 1.71 -7.94
N ASN A 98 6.89 1.72 -7.35
CA ASN A 98 7.52 0.52 -6.77
C ASN A 98 6.76 0.05 -5.51
N VAL A 99 6.36 0.99 -4.65
CA VAL A 99 5.54 0.72 -3.47
C VAL A 99 4.20 0.13 -3.90
N MET A 100 3.54 0.73 -4.87
CA MET A 100 2.26 0.23 -5.41
C MET A 100 2.39 -1.17 -6.03
N GLN A 101 3.50 -1.46 -6.71
CA GLN A 101 3.74 -2.81 -7.25
C GLN A 101 4.01 -3.87 -6.18
N LYS A 102 4.59 -3.49 -5.04
CA LYS A 102 4.97 -4.41 -3.96
C LYS A 102 3.88 -4.62 -2.91
N TYR A 103 3.09 -3.58 -2.66
CA TYR A 103 2.18 -3.51 -1.53
C TYR A 103 0.75 -3.08 -1.92
N GLY A 104 0.54 -2.68 -3.17
CA GLY A 104 -0.79 -2.49 -3.75
C GLY A 104 -1.31 -3.77 -4.39
#